data_AF-A0A945ZNE4-F1
#
_entry.id   AF-A0A945ZNE4-F1
#
_cell.length_a   1.000
_cell.length_b   1.000
_cell.length_c   1.000
_cell.angle_alpha   90.00
_cell.angle_beta   90.00
_cell.angle_gamma   90.00
#
_symmetry.space_group_name_H-M   'P 1'
#
loop_
_entity.id
_entity.type
_entity.pdbx_description
1 polymer ?
#
loop_
_entity_poly.entity_id
_entity_poly.type
_entity_poly.pdbx_seq_one_letter_code
_entity_poly.pdbx_strand_id
1 'polypeptide(L)' 'MKHRLPLSLSLFGAALLITGIAFKLNHLMGAVLLSNLGFCLLIVGLIWLTATVLRNR' A
#
# COMPACT_ATOMS: atom_id res chain seq x y z
N MET A 1 10.06 -16.07 8.73
CA MET A 1 9.84 -15.77 7.29
C MET A 1 8.39 -15.41 6.92
N LYS A 2 7.38 -15.67 7.76
CA LYS A 2 5.95 -15.46 7.43
C LYS A 2 5.51 -14.00 7.26
N HIS A 3 6.29 -13.02 7.72
CA HIS A 3 5.95 -11.59 7.63
C HIS A 3 6.38 -10.91 6.31
N ARG A 4 7.13 -11.60 5.44
CA ARG A 4 7.70 -10.98 4.23
C ARG A 4 6.61 -10.59 3.23
N LEU A 5 5.63 -11.47 3.01
CA LEU A 5 4.52 -11.21 2.08
C LEU A 5 3.64 -10.01 2.50
N PRO A 6 3.12 -9.93 3.74
CA PRO A 6 2.31 -8.78 4.13
C PRO A 6 3.13 -7.48 4.14
N LEU A 7 4.41 -7.54 4.52
CA LEU A 7 5.31 -6.38 4.47
C LEU A 7 5.54 -5.90 3.03
N SER A 8 5.83 -6.81 2.10
CA SER A 8 5.98 -6.48 0.67
C SER A 8 4.70 -5.89 0.10
N LEU A 9 3.53 -6.41 0.47
CA LEU A 9 2.24 -5.86 0.03
C LEU A 9 2.04 -4.43 0.54
N SER A 10 2.32 -4.17 1.82
CA SER A 10 2.27 -2.82 2.41
C SER A 10 3.23 -1.87 1.71
N LEU A 11 4.48 -2.29 1.46
CA LEU A 11 5.48 -1.45 0.78
C LEU A 11 5.07 -1.13 -0.66
N PHE A 12 4.51 -2.11 -1.37
CA PHE A 12 4.00 -1.90 -2.72
C PHE A 12 2.81 -0.93 -2.74
N GLY A 13 1.86 -1.10 -1.82
CA GLY A 13 0.74 -0.17 -1.65
C GLY A 13 1.21 1.26 -1.33
N ALA A 14 2.19 1.40 -0.42
CA ALA A 14 2.79 2.70 -0.08
C ALA A 14 3.46 3.36 -1.29
N ALA A 15 4.27 2.61 -2.04
CA ALA A 15 4.94 3.13 -3.24
C ALA A 15 3.93 3.61 -4.29
N LEU A 16 2.87 2.83 -4.51
CA LEU A 16 1.82 3.13 -5.49
C LEU A 16 0.97 4.34 -5.06
N LEU A 17 0.70 4.48 -3.76
CA LEU A 17 0.05 5.65 -3.19
C LEU A 17 0.90 6.91 -3.36
N ILE A 18 2.19 6.85 -3.02
CA ILE A 18 3.13 7.98 -3.19
C ILE A 18 3.21 8.38 -4.66
N THR A 19 3.26 7.41 -5.57
CA THR A 19 3.25 7.65 -7.01
C THR A 19 1.94 8.33 -7.44
N GLY A 20 0.78 7.86 -6.95
CA GLY A 20 -0.50 8.49 -7.21
C GLY A 20 -0.61 9.92 -6.70
N ILE A 21 -0.07 10.20 -5.51
CA ILE A 21 0.02 11.55 -4.94
C ILE A 21 0.92 12.43 -5.81
N ALA A 22 2.10 11.94 -6.22
CA ALA A 22 2.97 12.66 -7.13
C ALA A 22 2.25 12.98 -8.45
N PHE A 23 1.48 12.04 -8.99
CA PHE A 23 0.66 12.27 -10.19
C PHE A 23 -0.41 13.34 -9.96
N LYS A 24 -1.08 13.35 -8.79
CA LYS A 24 -2.06 14.40 -8.45
C LYS A 24 -1.43 15.78 -8.41
N LEU A 25 -0.26 15.89 -7.78
CA LEU A 25 0.49 17.15 -7.66
C LEU A 25 1.00 17.67 -9.02
N ASN A 26 1.23 16.77 -9.97
CA ASN A 26 1.72 17.11 -11.32
C ASN A 26 0.60 17.14 -12.37
N HIS A 27 -0.68 17.10 -11.96
CA HIS A 27 -1.84 17.07 -12.87
C HIS A 27 -1.77 15.96 -13.95
N LEU A 28 -1.11 14.85 -13.63
CA LEU A 28 -0.96 13.72 -14.54
C LEU A 28 -2.27 12.91 -14.62
N MET A 29 -2.53 12.35 -15.79
CA MET A 29 -3.71 11.52 -16.02
C MET A 29 -3.61 10.21 -15.19
N GLY A 30 -4.74 9.74 -14.67
CA GLY A 30 -4.78 8.51 -13.86
C GLY A 30 -4.38 8.68 -12.39
N ALA A 31 -4.10 9.91 -11.94
CA ALA A 31 -3.71 10.20 -10.57
C ALA A 31 -4.70 9.67 -9.52
N VAL A 32 -6.01 9.87 -9.75
CA VAL A 32 -7.07 9.37 -8.85
C VAL A 32 -7.07 7.85 -8.77
N LEU A 33 -6.93 7.17 -9.91
CA LEU A 33 -6.90 5.72 -9.99
C LEU A 33 -5.69 5.16 -9.23
N LEU A 34 -4.47 5.64 -9.51
CA LEU A 34 -3.26 5.19 -8.83
C LEU A 34 -3.31 5.47 -7.33
N SER A 35 -3.75 6.66 -6.92
CA SER A 35 -3.86 7.01 -5.49
C SER A 35 -4.78 6.05 -4.75
N ASN A 36 -5.96 5.78 -5.31
CA ASN A 36 -6.97 4.95 -4.66
C ASN A 36 -6.54 3.48 -4.62
N LEU A 37 -5.96 2.97 -5.71
CA LEU A 37 -5.42 1.60 -5.75
C LEU A 37 -4.29 1.41 -4.74
N GLY A 38 -3.34 2.37 -4.69
CA GLY A 38 -2.25 2.35 -3.72
C GLY A 38 -2.74 2.39 -2.28
N PHE A 39 -3.73 3.25 -2.00
CA PHE A 39 -4.36 3.33 -0.68
C PHE A 39 -5.02 2.01 -0.28
N CYS A 40 -5.83 1.41 -1.15
CA CYS A 40 -6.47 0.12 -0.89
C CYS A 40 -5.44 -0.99 -0.61
N LEU A 41 -4.41 -1.11 -1.46
CA LEU A 41 -3.34 -2.10 -1.29
C LEU A 41 -2.57 -1.90 0.03
N LEU A 42 -2.29 -0.65 0.39
CA LEU A 42 -1.60 -0.31 1.63
C LEU A 42 -2.43 -0.73 2.86
N ILE A 43 -3.72 -0.40 2.88
CA ILE A 43 -4.62 -0.76 3.98
C ILE A 43 -4.72 -2.28 4.13
N VAL A 44 -4.95 -3.01 3.04
CA VAL A 44 -5.02 -4.48 3.06
C VAL A 44 -3.70 -5.08 3.56
N GLY A 45 -2.57 -4.58 3.07
CA GLY A 45 -1.24 -5.01 3.51
C GLY A 45 -1.00 -4.77 5.00
N LEU A 46 -1.35 -3.59 5.50
CA LEU A 46 -1.18 -3.23 6.92
C LEU A 46 -2.09 -4.04 7.84
N ILE A 47 -3.35 -4.27 7.45
CA ILE A 47 -4.27 -5.14 8.20
C ILE A 47 -3.68 -6.55 8.29
N TRP A 48 -3.21 -7.09 7.16
CA TRP A 48 -2.63 -8.42 7.14
C TRP A 48 -1.32 -8.49 7.94
N LEU A 49 -0.46 -7.48 7.82
CA LEU A 49 0.78 -7.40 8.59
C LEU A 49 0.48 -7.37 10.09
N THR A 50 -0.46 -6.52 10.51
CA THR A 50 -0.89 -6.38 11.91
C THR A 50 -1.47 -7.69 12.43
N ALA A 51 -2.38 -8.33 11.69
CA ALA A 51 -2.93 -9.62 12.05
C ALA A 51 -1.85 -10.71 12.16
N THR A 52 -0.88 -10.70 11.24
CA THR A 52 0.24 -11.66 11.26
C THR A 52 1.16 -11.42 12.45
N VAL A 53 1.45 -10.17 12.80
CA VAL A 53 2.28 -9.83 13.96
C VAL A 53 1.56 -10.19 15.26
N LEU A 54 0.27 -9.85 15.38
CA LEU A 54 -0.52 -10.14 16.58
C LEU A 54 -0.69 -11.64 16.82
N ARG A 55 -0.87 -12.44 15.75
CA ARG A 55 -0.97 -13.90 15.83
C ARG A 55 0.35 -14.59 16.18
N ASN A 56 1.48 -13.95 15.90
CA ASN A 56 2.82 -14.49 16.14
C ASN A 56 3.47 -13.97 17.43
N ARG A 57 2.77 -13.12 18.20
CA ARG A 57 3.11 -12.80 19.58
C ARG A 57 2.45 -13.80 20.52
#